data_AF-A0A2W2F7E0-F1
#
_entry.id   AF-A0A2W2F7E0-F1
#
_cell.length_a   1.000
_cell.length_b   1.000
_cell.length_c   1.000
_cell.angle_alpha   90.00
_cell.angle_beta   90.00
_cell.angle_gamma   90.00
#
_symmetry.space_group_name_H-M   'P 1'
#
loop_
_entity.id
_entity.type
_entity.pdbx_description
1 polymer ?
#
loop_
_entity_poly.entity_id
_entity_poly.type
_entity_poly.pdbx_seq_one_letter_code
_entity_poly.pdbx_strand_id
1 'polypeptide(L)'
;MWPAIRSLSTCYNSASGQGLPSCHLSDNTDFPEGCHMKYLMLIYGNEDVWGALPDGDLATLIGKVDAFNEALRASGELVDVQGLESPARAVRMRGDTPVVTDGPYLEAKEYVGSYFVVDVDSEQRALEIARSYPGLRLGAGIGGGIEIWPLMARDGDDR
;
A
#
# COMPACT_ATOMS: atom_id res chain seq x y z
N MET A 1 -5.54 15.49 9.91
CA MET A 1 -4.39 15.97 10.72
C MET A 1 -4.24 15.05 11.94
N TRP A 2 -3.30 14.10 11.91
CA TRP A 2 -3.05 13.12 12.99
C TRP A 2 -1.65 13.38 13.59
N PRO A 3 -1.41 13.29 14.92
CA PRO A 3 -0.15 13.74 15.51
C PRO A 3 0.96 12.69 15.45
N ALA A 4 2.18 13.15 15.18
CA ALA A 4 3.42 12.40 15.26
C ALA A 4 3.86 12.14 16.71
N ILE A 5 4.37 10.94 17.00
CA ILE A 5 5.04 10.60 18.26
C ILE A 5 6.56 10.51 18.01
N ARG A 6 7.31 11.21 18.86
CA ARG A 6 8.78 11.35 18.83
C ARG A 6 9.50 10.14 19.43
N SER A 7 10.62 9.80 18.80
CA SER A 7 11.96 9.45 19.33
C SER A 7 12.08 8.71 20.67
N LEU A 8 12.91 7.67 20.72
CA LEU A 8 14.07 7.59 21.63
C LEU A 8 15.07 6.52 21.18
N SER A 9 16.32 6.74 21.57
CA SER A 9 17.53 6.10 21.08
C SER A 9 18.08 5.01 22.05
N THR A 10 18.88 4.11 21.47
CA THR A 10 20.10 3.46 22.00
C THR A 10 20.03 2.20 22.89
N CYS A 11 21.04 1.35 22.63
CA CYS A 11 21.54 0.14 23.33
C CYS A 11 20.89 -1.17 22.85
N TYR A 12 21.61 -2.22 22.45
CA TYR A 12 22.75 -2.80 23.17
C TYR A 12 23.55 -3.77 22.28
N ASN A 13 24.87 -3.79 22.48
CA ASN A 13 25.83 -4.72 21.88
C ASN A 13 26.06 -5.88 22.88
N SER A 14 25.93 -7.14 22.47
CA SER A 14 26.62 -8.23 23.17
C SER A 14 26.85 -9.44 22.29
N ALA A 15 28.11 -9.85 22.26
CA ALA A 15 28.64 -11.07 21.69
C ALA A 15 28.00 -12.33 22.31
N SER A 16 27.37 -13.15 21.48
CA SER A 16 27.32 -14.62 21.63
C SER A 16 26.82 -15.26 20.34
N GLY A 17 27.74 -15.48 19.40
CA GLY A 17 27.97 -16.75 18.70
C GLY A 17 26.82 -17.64 18.21
N GLN A 18 25.62 -17.15 17.93
CA GLN A 18 24.62 -17.87 17.13
C GLN A 18 23.99 -16.88 16.16
N GLY A 19 24.38 -16.99 14.89
CA GLY A 19 23.81 -16.18 13.83
C GLY A 19 22.31 -16.42 13.72
N LEU A 20 21.54 -15.33 13.75
CA LEU A 20 20.15 -15.35 13.31
C LEU A 20 20.10 -15.89 11.87
N PRO A 21 19.04 -16.62 11.48
CA PRO A 21 18.88 -17.00 10.09
C PRO A 21 18.71 -15.71 9.30
N SER A 22 19.78 -15.28 8.63
CA SER A 22 19.68 -14.22 7.63
C SER A 22 18.70 -14.73 6.57
N CYS A 23 17.61 -14.01 6.35
CA CYS A 23 16.78 -14.17 5.15
C CYS A 23 17.67 -13.80 3.95
N HIS A 24 18.52 -14.73 3.54
CA HIS A 24 19.27 -14.65 2.31
C HIS A 24 18.23 -14.73 1.20
N LEU A 25 18.15 -13.70 0.36
CA LEU A 25 17.51 -13.84 -0.96
C LEU A 25 18.31 -14.89 -1.73
N SER A 26 17.98 -16.17 -1.56
CA SER A 26 18.33 -17.17 -2.55
C SER A 26 17.44 -16.98 -3.77
N ASP A 27 17.99 -17.17 -4.96
CA ASP A 27 17.34 -17.12 -6.29
C ASP A 27 16.18 -18.12 -6.49
N ASN A 28 15.52 -18.57 -5.43
CA ASN A 28 14.38 -19.48 -5.46
C ASN A 28 13.18 -18.82 -4.81
N THR A 29 12.06 -18.82 -5.54
CA THR A 29 10.73 -18.33 -5.17
C THR A 29 10.05 -19.14 -4.05
N ASP A 30 10.82 -19.73 -3.13
CA ASP A 30 10.30 -20.43 -1.96
C ASP A 30 10.64 -19.60 -0.72
N PHE A 31 9.71 -18.73 -0.34
CA PHE A 31 9.72 -18.08 0.96
C PHE A 31 9.34 -19.11 2.02
N PRO A 32 10.05 -19.19 3.16
CA PRO A 32 9.72 -20.13 4.22
C PRO A 32 8.31 -19.86 4.75
N GLU A 33 7.52 -20.93 4.94
CA GLU A 33 6.17 -20.84 5.49
C GLU A 33 6.18 -20.11 6.84
N GLY A 34 5.39 -19.05 6.96
CA GLY A 34 5.32 -18.20 8.16
C GLY A 34 6.20 -16.94 8.14
N CYS A 35 6.88 -16.63 7.03
CA CYS A 35 7.42 -15.30 6.82
C CYS A 35 6.29 -14.33 6.46
N HIS A 36 5.90 -13.49 7.41
CA HIS A 36 5.08 -12.32 7.16
C HIS A 36 5.74 -11.44 6.09
N MET A 37 4.97 -11.10 5.06
CA MET A 37 5.40 -10.32 3.91
C MET A 37 4.51 -9.11 3.76
N LYS A 38 5.15 -7.94 3.62
CA LYS A 38 4.43 -6.71 3.39
C LYS A 38 4.17 -6.49 1.92
N TYR A 39 2.97 -6.05 1.60
CA TYR A 39 2.56 -5.70 0.25
C TYR A 39 2.00 -4.29 0.23
N LEU A 40 2.42 -3.52 -0.77
CA LEU A 40 1.83 -2.25 -1.14
C LEU A 40 0.75 -2.52 -2.19
N MET A 41 -0.49 -2.14 -1.86
CA MET A 41 -1.60 -2.12 -2.81
C MET A 41 -1.82 -0.68 -3.27
N LEU A 42 -1.70 -0.43 -4.56
CA LEU A 42 -1.99 0.87 -5.19
C LEU A 42 -3.37 0.79 -5.84
N ILE A 43 -4.29 1.65 -5.39
CA ILE A 43 -5.64 1.70 -5.91
C ILE A 43 -5.74 2.86 -6.88
N TYR A 44 -6.06 2.53 -8.12
CA TYR A 44 -6.28 3.49 -9.20
C TYR A 44 -7.73 3.95 -9.19
N GLY A 45 -7.88 5.27 -9.24
CA GLY A 45 -9.16 5.97 -9.21
C GLY A 45 -8.90 7.43 -8.85
N ASN A 46 -9.41 8.36 -9.64
CA ASN A 46 -9.22 9.79 -9.43
C ASN A 46 -10.54 10.48 -9.06
N GLU A 47 -10.46 11.76 -8.67
CA GLU A 47 -11.62 12.58 -8.33
C GLU A 47 -12.70 12.56 -9.43
N ASP A 48 -12.31 12.46 -10.70
CA ASP A 48 -13.24 12.35 -11.82
C ASP A 48 -14.04 11.03 -11.81
N VAL A 49 -13.37 9.90 -11.50
CA VAL A 49 -14.02 8.58 -11.37
C VAL A 49 -14.96 8.56 -10.17
N TRP A 50 -14.54 9.12 -9.03
CA TRP A 50 -15.37 9.17 -7.82
C TRP A 50 -16.55 10.15 -7.97
N GLY A 51 -16.32 11.31 -8.60
CA GLY A 51 -17.33 12.33 -8.85
C GLY A 51 -18.36 11.94 -9.91
N ALA A 52 -18.08 10.91 -10.72
CA ALA A 52 -19.03 10.36 -11.67
C ALA A 52 -20.03 9.36 -11.03
N LEU A 53 -19.80 8.94 -9.78
CA LEU A 53 -20.71 8.05 -9.06
C LEU A 53 -21.95 8.81 -8.58
N PRO A 54 -23.16 8.20 -8.60
CA PRO A 54 -24.32 8.76 -7.92
C PRO A 54 -24.08 8.94 -6.41
N ASP A 55 -24.57 10.04 -5.83
CA ASP A 55 -24.35 10.38 -4.41
C ASP A 55 -24.71 9.25 -3.42
N GLY A 56 -25.78 8.50 -3.70
CA GLY A 56 -26.22 7.37 -2.88
C GLY A 56 -25.26 6.16 -2.92
N ASP A 57 -24.53 5.99 -4.01
CA ASP A 57 -23.55 4.93 -4.19
C ASP A 57 -22.23 5.26 -3.49
N LEU A 58 -21.85 6.55 -3.47
CA LEU A 58 -20.64 7.02 -2.80
C LEU A 58 -20.70 6.83 -1.28
N ALA A 59 -21.79 7.27 -0.62
CA ALA A 59 -21.93 7.09 0.83
C ALA A 59 -21.96 5.61 1.24
N THR A 60 -22.64 4.78 0.44
CA THR A 60 -22.68 3.33 0.65
C THR A 60 -21.29 2.70 0.44
N LEU A 61 -20.51 3.20 -0.51
CA LEU A 61 -19.14 2.75 -0.71
C LEU A 61 -18.25 3.08 0.47
N ILE A 62 -18.30 4.32 0.95
CA ILE A 62 -17.49 4.78 2.08
C ILE A 62 -17.70 3.84 3.27
N GLY A 63 -18.97 3.56 3.62
CA GLY A 63 -19.29 2.62 4.71
C GLY A 63 -18.76 1.20 4.48
N LYS A 64 -18.74 0.71 3.24
CA LYS A 64 -18.16 -0.61 2.91
C LYS A 64 -16.63 -0.61 3.03
N VAL A 65 -15.97 0.45 2.57
CA VAL A 65 -14.51 0.61 2.66
C VAL A 65 -14.09 0.75 4.12
N ASP A 66 -14.84 1.49 4.93
CA ASP A 66 -14.58 1.63 6.37
C ASP A 66 -14.67 0.27 7.07
N ALA A 67 -15.74 -0.49 6.84
CA ALA A 67 -15.90 -1.83 7.40
C ALA A 67 -14.79 -2.80 6.94
N PHE A 68 -14.35 -2.68 5.69
CA PHE A 68 -13.23 -3.45 5.16
C PHE A 68 -11.91 -3.11 5.88
N ASN A 69 -11.63 -1.81 6.07
CA ASN A 69 -10.45 -1.34 6.79
C ASN A 69 -10.45 -1.80 8.25
N GLU A 70 -11.60 -1.72 8.93
CA GLU A 70 -11.75 -2.21 10.31
C GLU A 70 -11.49 -3.71 10.42
N ALA A 71 -11.98 -4.51 9.48
CA ALA A 71 -11.74 -5.95 9.47
C ALA A 71 -10.24 -6.27 9.33
N LEU A 72 -9.51 -5.59 8.43
CA LEU A 72 -8.07 -5.79 8.27
C LEU A 72 -7.25 -5.27 9.46
N ARG A 73 -7.69 -4.20 10.13
CA ARG A 73 -7.09 -3.75 11.39
C ARG A 73 -7.29 -4.79 12.50
N ALA A 74 -8.50 -5.34 12.59
CA ALA A 74 -8.85 -6.33 13.61
C ALA A 74 -8.08 -7.66 13.42
N SER A 75 -7.79 -8.05 12.17
CA SER A 75 -6.93 -9.22 11.90
C SER A 75 -5.44 -8.95 12.09
N GLY A 76 -5.02 -7.70 12.24
CA GLY A 76 -3.60 -7.31 12.32
C GLY A 76 -2.87 -7.30 10.98
N GLU A 77 -3.61 -7.45 9.88
CA GLU A 77 -3.10 -7.47 8.50
C GLU A 77 -2.92 -6.06 7.94
N LEU A 78 -3.61 -5.04 8.47
CA LEU A 78 -3.43 -3.65 8.00
C LEU A 78 -2.29 -2.93 8.73
N VAL A 79 -1.26 -2.56 7.99
CA VAL A 79 -0.15 -1.73 8.48
C VAL A 79 -0.47 -0.24 8.32
N ASP A 80 -0.88 0.17 7.11
CA ASP A 80 -1.24 1.56 6.81
C ASP A 80 -2.23 1.65 5.65
N VAL A 81 -3.00 2.74 5.61
CA VAL A 81 -3.92 3.07 4.51
C VAL A 81 -4.12 4.57 4.45
N GLN A 82 -4.00 5.16 3.26
CA GLN A 82 -4.31 6.59 3.05
C GLN A 82 -4.88 6.83 1.65
N GLY A 83 -5.80 7.80 1.58
CA GLY A 83 -6.13 8.49 0.33
C GLY A 83 -5.06 9.52 -0.02
N LEU A 84 -4.81 9.71 -1.32
CA LEU A 84 -3.87 10.70 -1.83
C LEU A 84 -4.62 11.97 -2.22
N GLU A 85 -4.04 13.12 -1.89
CA GLU A 85 -4.59 14.43 -2.26
C GLU A 85 -4.20 14.81 -3.71
N SER A 86 -5.09 15.55 -4.37
CA SER A 86 -4.89 16.14 -5.70
C SER A 86 -4.59 17.65 -5.57
N PRO A 87 -3.77 18.26 -6.47
CA PRO A 87 -3.05 17.63 -7.56
C PRO A 87 -1.68 17.07 -7.13
N ALA A 88 -1.30 15.93 -7.70
CA ALA A 88 0.07 15.43 -7.61
C ALA A 88 1.08 16.41 -8.22
N ARG A 89 2.34 16.30 -7.79
CA ARG A 89 3.50 16.98 -8.39
C ARG A 89 4.54 15.92 -8.75
N ALA A 90 5.11 16.01 -9.94
CA ALA A 90 6.17 15.13 -10.38
C ALA A 90 7.51 15.88 -10.47
N VAL A 91 8.61 15.16 -10.28
CA VAL A 91 9.96 15.69 -10.50
C VAL A 91 10.64 14.81 -11.55
N ARG A 92 11.12 15.41 -12.64
CA ARG A 92 11.78 14.70 -13.74
C ARG A 92 13.02 15.43 -14.22
N MET A 93 14.00 14.69 -14.73
CA MET A 93 15.17 15.28 -15.36
C MET A 93 14.79 15.88 -16.72
N ARG A 94 15.22 17.12 -16.96
CA ARG A 94 15.20 17.77 -18.29
C ARG A 94 16.63 18.15 -18.64
N GLY A 95 17.29 17.28 -19.42
CA GLY A 95 18.75 17.31 -19.49
C GLY A 95 19.35 16.96 -18.13
N ASP A 96 20.28 17.77 -17.64
CA ASP A 96 20.96 17.57 -16.35
C ASP A 96 20.28 18.27 -15.16
N THR A 97 19.06 18.79 -15.35
CA THR A 97 18.34 19.56 -14.33
C THR A 97 17.06 18.84 -13.88
N PRO A 98 16.83 18.65 -12.56
CA PRO A 98 15.54 18.20 -12.05
C PRO A 98 14.50 19.34 -12.14
N VAL A 99 13.37 19.06 -12.77
CA VAL A 99 12.27 19.99 -12.99
C VAL A 99 10.99 19.45 -12.37
N VAL A 100 10.31 20.29 -11.61
CA VAL A 100 8.98 20.00 -11.06
C VAL A 100 7.92 20.26 -12.12
N THR A 101 6.99 19.32 -12.29
CA THR A 101 5.82 19.47 -13.15
C THR A 101 4.55 19.19 -12.37
N ASP A 102 3.45 19.78 -12.83
CA ASP A 102 2.13 19.56 -12.26
C ASP A 102 1.56 18.23 -12.77
N GLY A 103 0.80 17.55 -11.91
CA GLY A 103 0.23 16.23 -12.18
C GLY A 103 1.14 15.05 -11.78
N PRO A 104 0.62 13.82 -11.89
CA PRO A 104 1.36 12.60 -11.63
C PRO A 104 2.55 12.41 -12.58
N TYR A 105 3.49 11.53 -12.22
CA TYR A 105 4.64 11.20 -13.09
C TYR A 105 4.21 10.55 -14.41
N LEU A 106 3.27 9.59 -14.35
CA LEU A 106 2.66 8.99 -15.52
C LEU A 106 1.43 9.78 -15.90
N GLU A 107 1.42 10.32 -17.12
CA GLU A 107 0.21 10.89 -17.73
C GLU A 107 -0.72 9.73 -18.13
N ALA A 108 -1.69 9.44 -17.29
CA ALA A 108 -2.67 8.38 -17.50
C ALA A 108 -4.08 8.91 -17.26
N LYS A 109 -5.07 8.27 -17.89
CA LYS A 109 -6.49 8.58 -17.68
C LYS A 109 -6.90 8.40 -16.22
N GLU A 110 -6.24 7.49 -15.51
CA GLU A 110 -6.45 7.19 -14.11
C GLU A 110 -5.10 7.24 -13.39
N TYR A 111 -5.09 7.77 -12.16
CA TYR A 111 -3.90 7.81 -11.32
C TYR A 111 -4.21 7.21 -9.95
N VAL A 112 -3.16 6.98 -9.16
CA VAL A 112 -3.26 6.40 -7.82
C VAL A 112 -4.04 7.36 -6.93
N GLY A 113 -5.17 6.90 -6.40
CA GLY A 113 -6.03 7.67 -5.49
C GLY A 113 -5.86 7.27 -4.03
N SER A 114 -5.40 6.05 -3.77
CA SER A 114 -5.09 5.59 -2.42
C SER A 114 -4.08 4.44 -2.43
N TYR A 115 -3.50 4.17 -1.27
CA TYR A 115 -2.67 2.99 -1.05
C TYR A 115 -3.02 2.29 0.25
N PHE A 116 -2.68 1.00 0.31
CA PHE A 116 -2.68 0.20 1.52
C PHE A 116 -1.32 -0.47 1.65
N VAL A 117 -0.83 -0.60 2.88
CA VAL A 117 0.24 -1.51 3.24
C VAL A 117 -0.37 -2.61 4.09
N VAL A 118 -0.30 -3.84 3.60
CA VAL A 118 -0.77 -5.03 4.33
C VAL A 118 0.39 -5.93 4.67
N ASP A 119 0.27 -6.67 5.76
CA ASP A 119 1.27 -7.59 6.28
C ASP A 119 0.62 -8.95 6.49
N VAL A 120 0.99 -9.91 5.64
CA VAL A 120 0.27 -11.18 5.45
C VAL A 120 1.22 -12.33 5.24
N ASP A 121 0.74 -13.55 5.46
CA ASP A 121 1.57 -14.76 5.42
C ASP A 121 1.89 -15.26 4.00
N SER A 122 1.25 -14.69 2.97
CA SER A 122 1.43 -15.12 1.57
C SER A 122 0.97 -14.08 0.55
N GLU A 123 1.51 -14.18 -0.66
CA GLU A 123 1.03 -13.40 -1.81
C GLU A 123 -0.45 -13.68 -2.12
N GLN A 124 -0.85 -14.95 -2.00
CA GLN A 124 -2.24 -15.37 -2.21
C GLN A 124 -3.18 -14.62 -1.28
N ARG A 125 -2.80 -14.43 -0.01
CA ARG A 125 -3.58 -13.65 0.94
C ARG A 125 -3.66 -12.17 0.56
N ALA A 126 -2.55 -11.57 0.12
CA ALA A 126 -2.56 -10.19 -0.39
C ALA A 126 -3.52 -10.04 -1.60
N LEU A 127 -3.50 -11.00 -2.52
CA LEU A 127 -4.40 -11.03 -3.69
C LEU A 127 -5.86 -11.22 -3.28
N GLU A 128 -6.18 -12.03 -2.27
CA GLU A 128 -7.53 -12.15 -1.72
C GLU A 128 -8.04 -10.83 -1.14
N ILE A 129 -7.19 -10.14 -0.38
CA ILE A 129 -7.50 -8.81 0.17
C ILE A 129 -7.80 -7.83 -0.96
N ALA A 130 -6.95 -7.76 -1.99
CA ALA A 130 -7.18 -6.89 -3.14
C ALA A 130 -8.48 -7.22 -3.89
N ARG A 131 -8.77 -8.50 -4.14
CA ARG A 131 -9.99 -8.93 -4.83
C ARG A 131 -11.27 -8.67 -4.04
N SER A 132 -11.16 -8.55 -2.72
CA SER A 132 -12.28 -8.25 -1.83
C SER A 132 -12.47 -6.75 -1.56
N TYR A 133 -11.54 -5.89 -2.00
CA TYR A 133 -11.67 -4.44 -1.85
C TYR A 133 -12.99 -3.91 -2.43
N PRO A 134 -13.84 -3.26 -1.62
CA PRO A 134 -15.17 -2.83 -2.06
C PRO A 134 -15.16 -1.88 -3.26
N GLY A 135 -14.15 -0.98 -3.34
CA GLY A 135 -14.02 -0.02 -4.42
C GLY A 135 -13.77 -0.64 -5.80
N LEU A 136 -13.24 -1.86 -5.85
CA LEU A 136 -12.98 -2.56 -7.11
C LEU A 136 -14.26 -2.85 -7.90
N ARG A 137 -15.40 -3.03 -7.21
CA ARG A 137 -16.68 -3.38 -7.87
C ARG A 137 -17.45 -2.19 -8.41
N LEU A 138 -17.15 -0.97 -7.97
CA LEU A 138 -17.75 0.25 -8.51
C LEU A 138 -17.05 0.73 -9.77
N GLY A 139 -15.79 0.34 -9.97
CA GLY A 139 -15.04 0.54 -11.21
C GLY A 139 -15.49 -0.35 -12.38
N ALA A 140 -16.49 -1.23 -12.19
CA ALA A 140 -17.03 -2.11 -13.22
C ALA A 140 -17.69 -1.28 -14.35
N GLY A 141 -16.88 -0.84 -15.30
CA GLY A 141 -17.28 -0.03 -16.46
C GLY A 141 -16.83 1.43 -16.43
N ILE A 142 -16.33 1.95 -15.30
CA ILE A 142 -15.93 3.36 -15.13
C ILE A 142 -14.39 3.50 -15.06
N GLY A 143 -13.69 2.39 -14.86
CA GLY A 143 -12.24 2.34 -14.67
C GLY A 143 -11.88 2.11 -13.21
N GLY A 144 -10.60 1.86 -12.94
CA GLY A 144 -10.08 1.46 -11.64
C GLY A 144 -9.38 0.10 -11.67
N GLY A 145 -8.46 -0.07 -10.73
CA GLY A 145 -7.62 -1.25 -10.64
C GLY A 145 -6.81 -1.24 -9.36
N ILE A 146 -6.28 -2.41 -8.99
CA ILE A 146 -5.37 -2.55 -7.86
C ILE A 146 -4.11 -3.21 -8.36
N GLU A 147 -2.98 -2.54 -8.21
CA GLU A 147 -1.67 -3.16 -8.35
C GLU A 147 -1.14 -3.55 -6.98
N ILE A 148 -0.54 -4.74 -6.89
CA ILE A 148 0.06 -5.23 -5.65
C ILE A 148 1.56 -5.39 -5.88
N TRP A 149 2.35 -4.84 -4.97
CA TRP A 149 3.80 -4.86 -5.01
C TRP A 149 4.34 -5.45 -3.71
N PRO A 150 5.14 -6.52 -3.75
CA PRO A 150 5.86 -6.96 -2.56
C PRO A 150 6.82 -5.86 -2.12
N LEU A 151 6.80 -5.52 -0.83
CA LEU A 151 7.77 -4.61 -0.24
C LEU A 151 9.01 -5.40 0.18
N MET A 152 10.17 -4.84 -0.12
CA MET A 152 11.44 -5.39 0.34
C MET A 152 11.46 -5.35 1.88
N ALA A 153 11.77 -6.49 2.50
CA ALA A 153 11.99 -6.55 3.94
C ALA A 153 13.10 -5.56 4.33
N ARG A 154 12.86 -4.79 5.39
CA ARG A 154 13.88 -3.95 6.02
C ARG A 154 14.41 -4.69 7.23
N ASP A 155 15.66 -4.44 7.62
CA ASP A 155 16.18 -4.96 8.90
C ASP A 155 15.27 -4.49 10.05
N GLY A 156 14.77 -5.42 10.87
CA GLY A 156 13.87 -5.15 11.99
C GLY A 156 12.37 -5.12 11.65
N ASP A 157 11.98 -5.66 10.49
CA ASP A 157 10.57 -5.82 10.08
C ASP A 157 9.93 -7.14 10.52
N ASP A 158 10.72 -7.97 11.18
CA ASP A 158 10.37 -9.15 11.95
C ASP A 158 9.56 -8.71 13.20
N ARG A 159 8.25 -9.01 13.19
CA ARG A 159 7.38 -8.85 14.37
C ARG A 159 7.72 -9.84 15.47
#